data_AF-A0A6I1ZE74-F1
#
_entry.id   AF-A0A6I1ZE74-F1
#
_cell.length_a   1.000
_cell.length_b   1.000
_cell.length_c   1.000
_cell.angle_alpha   90.00
_cell.angle_beta   90.00
_cell.angle_gamma   90.00
#
_symmetry.space_group_name_H-M   'P 1'
#
loop_
_entity.id
_entity.type
_entity.pdbx_description
1 polymer ?
#
loop_
_entity_poly.entity_id
_entity_poly.type
_entity_poly.pdbx_seq_one_letter_code
_entity_poly.pdbx_strand_id
1 'polypeptide(L)'
;MRPTPHMVLGAGALTVAVVAALVLPGTPAAARPAAAPAACTPAQAVANGGFESGTSPWSASSSTVITSRPGETAHGGSSYAWLDGVGSTHTDTLSQSVSVPAGCDAATLTFWLHTDTDETTSSVAYDKLTARIGSTTLATYSNLDAHTGYVQKSIDVSAYAGQTVTLSFTGTEDSSLRTSFVLDDIALDTSGGTAPPPGDSTRTPASPTYTVNLGSDTSGTVWTGHESVTFTNASATALNEVYLRLWDNYHGTCDAMPIRVTGVTGGTAETPTVACTALKIDLPAPLAQGHSATIGFDLGITVPSGADRFGHDGAYSFIGNALPVLAVRDGAGWHLDPYTDNGESFYSLAADFKVTLDHPSSLLVPATGTSTDTPGSSGRTVTTATASKVRDFAWAAGPFTRISGTSPAGVAVNVYSVSGISSSSAQSMLSTAKSAVDAHAARFGAYPYGELDTVLDDNYWFGGMEYPGFVLDVVSSTALTHEIGHQWWYGIVGDDEYNNPWLDEAFTDYATDLALGRTGTGCWNSVSWASSTEKITNSMAYWDAHSSRYSAVVYGYGKCALHDLRRVLGDTAMTELLKDYATAHWYGVSTTAEFKAAAQAATSTDLTSFWTQHRIDG
;
A
#
# COMPACT_ATOMS: atom_id res chain seq x y z
N MET A 1 -4.21 -110.89 34.18
CA MET A 1 -2.80 -110.99 34.62
C MET A 1 -1.92 -111.19 33.39
N ARG A 2 -0.75 -110.55 33.40
CA ARG A 2 0.34 -110.51 32.38
C ARG A 2 0.11 -109.63 31.14
N PRO A 3 1.19 -109.10 30.49
CA PRO A 3 2.46 -108.59 31.05
C PRO A 3 3.09 -107.36 30.29
N THR A 4 4.08 -106.68 30.93
CA THR A 4 5.33 -105.95 30.46
C THR A 4 5.32 -105.02 29.22
N PRO A 5 6.19 -103.95 29.09
CA PRO A 5 7.68 -103.97 29.23
C PRO A 5 8.42 -102.65 29.64
N HIS A 6 9.77 -102.67 29.58
CA HIS A 6 10.78 -101.62 29.86
C HIS A 6 11.33 -100.91 28.59
N MET A 7 11.85 -99.67 28.71
CA MET A 7 12.87 -99.10 27.78
C MET A 7 13.66 -97.91 28.41
N VAL A 8 14.84 -97.61 27.84
CA VAL A 8 15.97 -96.74 28.28
C VAL A 8 16.07 -95.45 27.45
N LEU A 9 16.64 -94.34 27.97
CA LEU A 9 17.37 -93.20 27.31
C LEU A 9 17.79 -92.19 28.41
N GLY A 10 18.84 -91.37 28.41
CA GLY A 10 19.82 -90.88 27.42
C GLY A 10 20.16 -89.41 27.79
N ALA A 11 21.45 -89.06 27.98
CA ALA A 11 21.91 -87.77 28.56
C ALA A 11 21.81 -86.56 27.61
N GLY A 12 21.49 -85.37 28.16
CA GLY A 12 21.46 -84.09 27.44
C GLY A 12 22.38 -83.04 28.09
N ALA A 13 23.19 -82.37 27.25
CA ALA A 13 24.20 -81.38 27.64
C ALA A 13 23.59 -79.99 27.87
N LEU A 14 24.12 -79.27 28.86
CA LEU A 14 23.80 -77.87 29.19
C LEU A 14 24.66 -76.91 28.35
N THR A 15 24.04 -76.07 27.53
CA THR A 15 24.67 -74.91 26.88
C THR A 15 24.41 -73.64 27.69
N VAL A 16 25.49 -72.97 28.09
CA VAL A 16 25.51 -71.66 28.76
C VAL A 16 25.31 -70.56 27.72
N ALA A 17 24.28 -69.74 27.89
CA ALA A 17 24.01 -68.58 27.03
C ALA A 17 24.90 -67.39 27.45
N VAL A 18 25.74 -66.93 26.53
CA VAL A 18 26.55 -65.71 26.63
C VAL A 18 25.67 -64.51 26.28
N VAL A 19 25.57 -63.53 27.17
CA VAL A 19 24.91 -62.24 26.93
C VAL A 19 25.86 -61.37 26.10
N ALA A 20 25.56 -61.24 24.81
CA ALA A 20 26.21 -60.27 23.93
C ALA A 20 25.52 -58.91 24.11
N ALA A 21 26.25 -57.93 24.65
CA ALA A 21 25.82 -56.54 24.67
C ALA A 21 25.85 -55.99 23.23
N LEU A 22 24.69 -55.70 22.66
CA LEU A 22 24.59 -54.91 21.44
C LEU A 22 25.02 -53.47 21.75
N VAL A 23 26.21 -53.10 21.32
CA VAL A 23 26.64 -51.71 21.21
C VAL A 23 25.98 -51.16 19.95
N LEU A 24 24.95 -50.34 20.11
CA LEU A 24 24.38 -49.53 19.03
C LEU A 24 25.45 -48.52 18.56
N PRO A 25 25.69 -48.35 17.26
CA PRO A 25 26.56 -47.29 16.78
C PRO A 25 25.97 -45.93 17.19
N GLY A 26 26.80 -45.11 17.84
CA GLY A 26 26.44 -43.75 18.23
C GLY A 26 25.92 -42.98 17.01
N THR A 27 24.79 -42.31 17.18
CA THR A 27 24.28 -41.32 16.24
C THR A 27 25.41 -40.33 15.94
N PRO A 28 25.76 -40.08 14.66
CA PRO A 28 26.67 -38.98 14.36
C PRO A 28 26.05 -37.71 14.93
N ALA A 29 26.84 -36.93 15.69
CA ALA A 29 26.42 -35.61 16.13
C ALA A 29 25.91 -34.86 14.89
N ALA A 30 24.65 -34.44 14.92
CA ALA A 30 24.08 -33.63 13.87
C ALA A 30 25.03 -32.45 13.65
N ALA A 31 25.56 -32.33 12.43
CA ALA A 31 26.28 -31.14 12.03
C ALA A 31 25.36 -29.95 12.33
N ARG A 32 25.83 -29.04 13.18
CA ARG A 32 25.14 -27.78 13.45
C ARG A 32 24.76 -27.19 12.09
N PRO A 33 23.48 -26.92 11.79
CA PRO A 33 23.12 -26.33 10.51
C PRO A 33 23.97 -25.07 10.36
N ALA A 34 24.65 -24.94 9.21
CA ALA A 34 25.31 -23.70 8.85
C ALA A 34 24.28 -22.59 9.03
N ALA A 35 24.64 -21.52 9.76
CA ALA A 35 23.76 -20.38 9.91
C ALA A 35 23.26 -19.97 8.52
N ALA A 36 21.94 -19.84 8.36
CA ALA A 36 21.38 -19.35 7.12
C ALA A 36 22.08 -18.04 6.76
N PRO A 37 22.42 -17.81 5.47
CA PRO A 37 22.96 -16.52 5.06
C PRO A 37 21.98 -15.45 5.56
N ALA A 38 22.50 -14.46 6.29
CA ALA A 38 21.68 -13.35 6.73
C ALA A 38 21.03 -12.74 5.48
N ALA A 39 19.73 -12.48 5.54
CA ALA A 39 19.01 -11.89 4.43
C ALA A 39 19.04 -10.38 4.55
N CYS A 40 19.21 -9.70 3.42
CA CYS A 40 19.13 -8.24 3.39
C CYS A 40 17.72 -7.79 3.74
N THR A 41 17.61 -6.91 4.73
CA THR A 41 16.47 -6.00 4.83
C THR A 41 16.94 -4.68 4.21
N PRO A 42 16.44 -4.30 3.01
CA PRO A 42 16.70 -2.98 2.46
C PRO A 42 16.32 -1.92 3.50
N ALA A 43 17.26 -1.04 3.84
CA ALA A 43 17.04 -0.01 4.83
C ALA A 43 17.89 1.21 4.49
N GLN A 44 17.40 2.38 4.88
CA GLN A 44 18.22 3.57 5.04
C GLN A 44 18.82 3.50 6.46
N ALA A 45 20.14 3.45 6.58
CA ALA A 45 20.84 3.19 7.84
C ALA A 45 21.32 4.46 8.59
N VAL A 46 21.17 5.65 8.02
CA VAL A 46 21.60 6.93 8.60
C VAL A 46 20.39 7.69 9.11
N ALA A 47 20.21 7.74 10.43
CA ALA A 47 19.15 8.54 11.02
C ALA A 47 19.50 10.04 10.98
N ASN A 48 18.47 10.88 10.80
CA ASN A 48 18.60 12.34 10.75
C ASN A 48 19.67 12.83 9.74
N GLY A 49 19.65 12.27 8.53
CA GLY A 49 20.62 12.55 7.48
C GLY A 49 20.59 13.99 6.94
N GLY A 50 19.41 14.62 6.94
CA GLY A 50 19.23 16.04 6.60
C GLY A 50 19.21 16.97 7.82
N PHE A 51 19.61 16.49 9.00
CA PHE A 51 19.84 17.31 10.21
C PHE A 51 18.64 18.10 10.80
N GLU A 52 17.43 17.97 10.24
CA GLU A 52 16.22 18.67 10.70
C GLU A 52 15.77 18.30 12.12
N SER A 53 16.27 17.19 12.68
CA SER A 53 16.02 16.81 14.08
C SER A 53 17.13 17.28 15.04
N GLY A 54 17.90 18.30 14.64
CA GLY A 54 19.02 18.83 15.43
C GLY A 54 20.21 17.88 15.48
N THR A 55 20.89 17.81 16.61
CA THR A 55 22.15 17.04 16.73
C THR A 55 21.96 15.54 16.91
N SER A 56 20.86 15.06 17.48
CA SER A 56 20.67 13.62 17.71
C SER A 56 20.28 12.90 16.41
N PRO A 57 20.84 11.71 16.08
CA PRO A 57 21.79 10.90 16.85
C PRO A 57 23.26 11.11 16.47
N TRP A 58 23.59 12.22 15.82
CA TRP A 58 24.96 12.59 15.49
C TRP A 58 25.77 13.05 16.71
N SER A 59 27.05 12.72 16.72
CA SER A 59 28.05 13.28 17.62
C SER A 59 28.95 14.21 16.84
N ALA A 60 28.98 15.48 17.23
CA ALA A 60 29.81 16.50 16.62
C ALA A 60 30.82 17.08 17.61
N SER A 61 31.96 17.51 17.11
CA SER A 61 33.04 18.17 17.89
C SER A 61 32.59 19.45 18.62
N SER A 62 31.60 20.16 18.07
CA SER A 62 31.01 21.35 18.67
C SER A 62 29.52 21.44 18.32
N SER A 63 28.76 22.22 19.12
CA SER A 63 27.34 22.45 18.87
C SER A 63 27.04 23.33 17.67
N THR A 64 28.07 23.87 17.01
CA THR A 64 27.93 24.73 15.81
C THR A 64 28.10 23.97 14.51
N VAL A 65 28.52 22.71 14.55
CA VAL A 65 28.68 21.89 13.34
C VAL A 65 27.33 21.65 12.68
N ILE A 66 26.32 21.18 13.43
CA ILE A 66 24.96 21.07 12.91
C ILE A 66 24.23 22.39 13.16
N THR A 67 23.82 23.07 12.10
CA THR A 67 23.39 24.47 12.18
C THR A 67 22.42 24.85 11.05
N SER A 68 21.83 26.03 11.20
CA SER A 68 21.03 26.74 10.19
C SER A 68 21.47 28.22 10.09
N ARG A 69 22.71 28.51 10.50
CA ARG A 69 23.24 29.87 10.62
C ARG A 69 23.45 30.51 9.22
N PRO A 70 23.22 31.81 9.05
CA PRO A 70 23.49 32.48 7.78
C PRO A 70 24.97 32.36 7.37
N GLY A 71 25.22 32.19 6.07
CA GLY A 71 26.56 32.12 5.47
C GLY A 71 26.71 30.98 4.48
N GLU A 72 26.03 29.87 4.76
CA GLU A 72 25.85 28.72 3.86
C GLU A 72 24.33 28.46 3.74
N THR A 73 23.94 27.55 2.85
CA THR A 73 22.53 27.18 2.65
C THR A 73 22.38 25.67 2.70
N ALA A 74 21.29 25.17 3.30
CA ALA A 74 20.95 23.74 3.22
C ALA A 74 20.70 23.32 1.77
N HIS A 75 21.00 22.07 1.43
CA HIS A 75 20.58 21.46 0.17
C HIS A 75 19.09 21.12 0.22
N GLY A 76 18.65 20.50 1.32
CA GLY A 76 17.26 20.19 1.64
C GLY A 76 16.86 20.78 2.99
N GLY A 77 15.58 21.13 3.17
CA GLY A 77 15.11 21.62 4.47
C GLY A 77 15.73 22.96 4.91
N SER A 78 16.14 23.02 6.18
CA SER A 78 16.59 24.25 6.85
C SER A 78 17.91 24.10 7.61
N SER A 79 18.36 22.87 7.87
CA SER A 79 19.53 22.53 8.68
C SER A 79 20.55 21.75 7.87
N TYR A 80 21.82 21.85 8.23
CA TYR A 80 22.93 21.16 7.57
C TYR A 80 24.11 21.02 8.52
N ALA A 81 25.12 20.21 8.14
CA ALA A 81 26.38 20.14 8.86
C ALA A 81 27.44 21.00 8.18
N TRP A 82 28.03 21.96 8.91
CA TRP A 82 29.10 22.84 8.46
C TRP A 82 30.35 22.56 9.30
N LEU A 83 31.35 21.97 8.66
CA LEU A 83 32.66 21.71 9.25
C LEU A 83 33.66 22.78 8.78
N ASP A 84 34.49 23.24 9.70
CA ASP A 84 35.55 24.23 9.50
C ASP A 84 35.04 25.63 9.06
N GLY A 85 35.74 26.31 8.15
CA GLY A 85 35.44 27.67 7.71
C GLY A 85 35.97 28.77 8.64
N VAL A 86 36.99 28.48 9.45
CA VAL A 86 37.54 29.40 10.47
C VAL A 86 38.69 30.25 9.92
N GLY A 87 39.48 29.72 8.99
CA GLY A 87 40.65 30.42 8.43
C GLY A 87 41.90 30.40 9.32
N SER A 88 41.99 29.41 10.20
CA SER A 88 43.15 29.11 11.06
C SER A 88 43.10 27.63 11.46
N THR A 89 44.17 27.10 12.05
CA THR A 89 44.27 25.65 12.32
C THR A 89 43.10 25.17 13.17
N HIS A 90 42.24 24.37 12.56
CA HIS A 90 40.98 23.91 13.14
C HIS A 90 40.65 22.50 12.65
N THR A 91 39.81 21.81 13.40
CA THR A 91 39.37 20.45 13.07
C THR A 91 37.98 20.25 13.64
N ASP A 92 36.98 20.15 12.76
CA ASP A 92 35.65 19.69 13.13
C ASP A 92 35.44 18.20 12.80
N THR A 93 34.69 17.53 13.66
CA THR A 93 34.24 16.15 13.44
C THR A 93 32.73 16.04 13.52
N LEU A 94 32.18 15.11 12.73
CA LEU A 94 30.78 14.68 12.74
C LEU A 94 30.74 13.16 12.60
N SER A 95 29.97 12.46 13.43
CA SER A 95 29.91 10.99 13.39
C SER A 95 28.59 10.41 13.86
N GLN A 96 28.23 9.24 13.33
CA GLN A 96 27.07 8.45 13.75
C GLN A 96 27.43 6.97 13.71
N SER A 97 26.90 6.19 14.65
CA SER A 97 26.94 4.73 14.57
C SER A 97 25.86 4.25 13.60
N VAL A 98 26.25 3.59 12.52
CA VAL A 98 25.33 3.05 11.50
C VAL A 98 25.45 1.53 11.44
N SER A 99 24.33 0.84 11.32
CA SER A 99 24.30 -0.61 11.14
C SER A 99 24.01 -0.92 9.69
N VAL A 100 25.01 -1.43 8.95
CA VAL A 100 24.80 -1.90 7.58
C VAL A 100 24.24 -3.32 7.65
N PRO A 101 23.01 -3.58 7.20
CA PRO A 101 22.40 -4.91 7.31
C PRO A 101 23.28 -5.99 6.66
N ALA A 102 23.32 -7.17 7.27
CA ALA A 102 23.98 -8.33 6.68
C ALA A 102 23.14 -8.86 5.51
N GLY A 103 23.79 -9.47 4.51
CA GLY A 103 23.06 -10.13 3.43
C GLY A 103 22.70 -9.28 2.22
N CYS A 104 23.05 -7.99 2.23
CA CYS A 104 22.82 -7.09 1.11
C CYS A 104 23.88 -7.25 0.01
N ASP A 105 23.45 -7.30 -1.26
CA ASP A 105 24.38 -7.36 -2.41
C ASP A 105 25.01 -5.98 -2.68
N ALA A 106 24.34 -4.91 -2.26
CA ALA A 106 24.79 -3.54 -2.39
C ALA A 106 24.46 -2.72 -1.12
N ALA A 107 25.39 -1.87 -0.72
CA ALA A 107 25.18 -0.79 0.24
C ALA A 107 25.87 0.48 -0.30
N THR A 108 25.13 1.58 -0.42
CA THR A 108 25.63 2.83 -1.02
C THR A 108 25.47 3.98 -0.03
N LEU A 109 26.58 4.60 0.35
CA LEU A 109 26.59 5.87 1.07
C LEU A 109 26.43 7.02 0.05
N THR A 110 25.46 7.89 0.27
CA THR A 110 25.33 9.16 -0.44
C THR A 110 25.32 10.34 0.53
N PHE A 111 25.81 11.49 0.07
CA PHE A 111 25.70 12.76 0.77
C PHE A 111 25.92 13.89 -0.22
N TRP A 112 25.34 15.05 0.05
CA TRP A 112 25.59 16.27 -0.71
C TRP A 112 26.71 17.05 -0.04
N LEU A 113 27.71 17.46 -0.83
CA LEU A 113 28.83 18.28 -0.36
C LEU A 113 28.88 19.60 -1.13
N HIS A 114 28.92 20.71 -0.40
CA HIS A 114 29.36 22.01 -0.90
C HIS A 114 30.70 22.36 -0.26
N THR A 115 31.62 22.91 -1.06
CA THR A 115 32.93 23.35 -0.60
C THR A 115 33.14 24.80 -1.03
N ASP A 116 33.23 25.70 -0.05
CA ASP A 116 33.55 27.12 -0.23
C ASP A 116 34.95 27.38 0.33
N THR A 117 35.77 28.14 -0.38
CA THR A 117 37.16 28.37 0.04
C THR A 117 37.68 29.74 -0.36
N ASP A 118 38.46 30.36 0.52
CA ASP A 118 39.26 31.56 0.23
C ASP A 118 40.64 31.19 -0.37
N GLU A 119 40.97 29.90 -0.43
CA GLU A 119 42.20 29.41 -1.06
C GLU A 119 42.19 29.67 -2.57
N THR A 120 43.31 30.16 -3.10
CA THR A 120 43.44 30.51 -4.52
C THR A 120 44.32 29.53 -5.31
N THR A 121 44.89 28.54 -4.62
CA THR A 121 45.70 27.50 -5.24
C THR A 121 44.82 26.56 -6.06
N SER A 122 45.36 26.07 -7.18
CA SER A 122 44.71 25.05 -8.01
C SER A 122 45.41 23.69 -7.93
N SER A 123 46.42 23.54 -7.06
CA SER A 123 47.27 22.34 -7.02
C SER A 123 47.64 21.84 -5.63
N VAL A 124 47.35 22.60 -4.57
CA VAL A 124 47.69 22.20 -3.20
C VAL A 124 46.41 22.04 -2.40
N ALA A 125 46.21 20.84 -1.86
CA ALA A 125 45.12 20.54 -0.94
C ALA A 125 45.56 20.85 0.50
N TYR A 126 45.39 22.12 0.90
CA TYR A 126 45.72 22.61 2.24
C TYR A 126 44.73 22.05 3.25
N ASP A 127 43.44 22.29 3.01
CA ASP A 127 42.34 21.89 3.88
C ASP A 127 41.67 20.64 3.35
N LYS A 128 41.18 19.78 4.24
CA LYS A 128 40.66 18.47 3.84
C LYS A 128 39.43 18.05 4.62
N LEU A 129 38.43 17.54 3.90
CA LEU A 129 37.35 16.74 4.45
C LEU A 129 37.62 15.26 4.20
N THR A 130 37.68 14.47 5.26
CA THR A 130 37.84 13.01 5.15
C THR A 130 36.56 12.31 5.59
N ALA A 131 35.94 11.56 4.68
CA ALA A 131 34.83 10.65 4.98
C ALA A 131 35.38 9.26 5.31
N ARG A 132 34.94 8.67 6.42
CA ARG A 132 35.38 7.36 6.91
C ARG A 132 34.22 6.50 7.37
N ILE A 133 34.40 5.20 7.25
CA ILE A 133 33.54 4.20 7.88
C ILE A 133 34.42 3.21 8.66
N GLY A 134 34.22 3.17 9.98
CA GLY A 134 35.18 2.55 10.89
C GLY A 134 36.56 3.21 10.78
N SER A 135 37.60 2.42 10.52
CA SER A 135 38.98 2.91 10.32
C SER A 135 39.32 3.21 8.85
N THR A 136 38.44 2.89 7.91
CA THR A 136 38.72 3.03 6.47
C THR A 136 38.34 4.42 5.98
N THR A 137 39.23 5.03 5.20
CA THR A 137 38.92 6.26 4.47
C THR A 137 38.20 5.92 3.18
N LEU A 138 36.97 6.43 3.04
CA LEU A 138 36.12 6.25 1.87
C LEU A 138 36.48 7.26 0.78
N ALA A 139 36.66 8.52 1.17
CA ALA A 139 37.06 9.60 0.27
C ALA A 139 37.72 10.73 1.06
N THR A 140 38.56 11.51 0.36
CA THR A 140 39.08 12.79 0.85
C THR A 140 38.78 13.86 -0.19
N TYR A 141 38.17 14.95 0.26
CA TYR A 141 37.92 16.17 -0.49
C TYR A 141 38.77 17.29 0.12
N SER A 142 38.91 18.40 -0.59
CA SER A 142 39.77 19.51 -0.19
C SER A 142 39.29 20.85 -0.74
N ASN A 143 39.98 21.92 -0.40
CA ASN A 143 39.82 23.23 -1.03
C ASN A 143 39.91 23.20 -2.57
N LEU A 144 40.55 22.19 -3.17
CA LEU A 144 40.60 22.03 -4.63
C LEU A 144 39.29 21.52 -5.25
N ASP A 145 38.35 21.03 -4.43
CA ASP A 145 37.05 20.52 -4.86
C ASP A 145 35.96 21.62 -4.82
N ALA A 146 36.34 22.88 -4.56
CA ALA A 146 35.41 23.99 -4.48
C ALA A 146 34.63 24.20 -5.79
N HIS A 147 33.31 24.34 -5.66
CA HIS A 147 32.41 24.63 -6.77
C HIS A 147 31.15 25.34 -6.26
N THR A 148 30.41 25.97 -7.17
CA THR A 148 29.13 26.60 -6.84
C THR A 148 28.07 25.53 -6.50
N GLY A 149 27.40 25.68 -5.36
CA GLY A 149 26.30 24.79 -4.93
C GLY A 149 26.77 23.42 -4.44
N TYR A 150 25.85 22.47 -4.29
CA TYR A 150 26.13 21.12 -3.81
C TYR A 150 26.37 20.12 -4.95
N VAL A 151 27.25 19.13 -4.71
CA VAL A 151 27.43 17.95 -5.56
C VAL A 151 27.24 16.71 -4.71
N GLN A 152 26.36 15.82 -5.17
CA GLN A 152 26.16 14.52 -4.54
C GLN A 152 27.39 13.64 -4.72
N LYS A 153 27.83 13.03 -3.63
CA LYS A 153 28.84 11.99 -3.60
C LYS A 153 28.15 10.66 -3.37
N SER A 154 28.62 9.62 -4.05
CA SER A 154 28.09 8.26 -3.94
C SER A 154 29.27 7.29 -3.82
N ILE A 155 29.25 6.46 -2.78
CA ILE A 155 30.34 5.56 -2.45
C ILE A 155 29.77 4.20 -2.10
N ASP A 156 30.27 3.16 -2.76
CA ASP A 156 29.97 1.77 -2.43
C ASP A 156 30.62 1.39 -1.09
N VAL A 157 29.78 0.99 -0.13
CA VAL A 157 30.15 0.54 1.21
C VAL A 157 29.66 -0.89 1.48
N SER A 158 29.38 -1.67 0.44
CA SER A 158 28.89 -3.06 0.53
C SER A 158 29.82 -3.97 1.35
N ALA A 159 31.12 -3.66 1.39
CA ALA A 159 32.10 -4.38 2.21
C ALA A 159 31.81 -4.35 3.72
N TYR A 160 30.94 -3.45 4.18
CA TYR A 160 30.54 -3.29 5.58
C TYR A 160 29.23 -4.00 5.93
N ALA A 161 28.61 -4.71 4.98
CA ALA A 161 27.41 -5.48 5.22
C ALA A 161 27.56 -6.40 6.45
N GLY A 162 26.59 -6.33 7.36
CA GLY A 162 26.55 -7.07 8.61
C GLY A 162 27.37 -6.49 9.75
N GLN A 163 27.88 -5.27 9.61
CA GLN A 163 28.66 -4.60 10.64
C GLN A 163 27.94 -3.35 11.13
N THR A 164 28.00 -3.12 12.44
CA THR A 164 27.74 -1.80 13.03
C THR A 164 29.05 -1.05 13.09
N VAL A 165 29.13 0.06 12.36
CA VAL A 165 30.34 0.83 12.13
C VAL A 165 30.08 2.31 12.34
N THR A 166 31.11 3.05 12.72
CA THR A 166 31.01 4.51 12.84
C THR A 166 31.23 5.14 11.48
N LEU A 167 30.19 5.78 10.93
CA LEU A 167 30.32 6.71 9.82
C LEU A 167 30.82 8.04 10.39
N SER A 168 31.89 8.60 9.82
CA SER A 168 32.46 9.86 10.30
C SER A 168 32.98 10.75 9.17
N PHE A 169 32.87 12.05 9.41
CA PHE A 169 33.43 13.11 8.59
C PHE A 169 34.35 13.94 9.47
N THR A 170 35.54 14.27 8.97
CA THR A 170 36.53 15.09 9.67
C THR A 170 37.04 16.15 8.73
N GLY A 171 36.73 17.40 9.05
CA GLY A 171 37.31 18.58 8.44
C GLY A 171 38.64 18.92 9.11
N THR A 172 39.58 19.49 8.38
CA THR A 172 40.84 20.01 8.93
C THR A 172 41.28 21.19 8.09
N GLU A 173 41.44 22.34 8.75
CA GLU A 173 42.03 23.55 8.20
C GLU A 173 43.51 23.67 8.59
N ASP A 174 44.31 24.26 7.69
CA ASP A 174 45.69 24.62 7.97
C ASP A 174 45.79 25.96 8.73
N SER A 175 46.97 26.59 8.80
CA SER A 175 47.17 27.82 9.58
C SER A 175 46.54 29.10 9.02
N SER A 176 46.01 29.12 7.79
CA SER A 176 45.51 30.35 7.14
C SER A 176 44.51 30.08 6.01
N LEU A 177 43.64 31.05 5.73
CA LEU A 177 42.57 30.99 4.71
C LEU A 177 41.53 29.92 5.03
N ARG A 178 40.25 30.23 4.79
CA ARG A 178 39.16 29.34 5.21
C ARG A 178 38.78 28.38 4.12
N THR A 179 38.37 27.18 4.52
CA THR A 179 37.59 26.27 3.68
C THR A 179 36.42 25.71 4.48
N SER A 180 35.20 25.97 4.02
CA SER A 180 33.96 25.41 4.56
C SER A 180 33.65 24.09 3.86
N PHE A 181 33.37 23.04 4.63
CA PHE A 181 32.81 21.80 4.12
C PHE A 181 31.38 21.63 4.63
N VAL A 182 30.42 21.81 3.73
CA VAL A 182 28.99 21.77 4.07
C VAL A 182 28.38 20.48 3.57
N LEU A 183 27.90 19.66 4.50
CA LEU A 183 27.29 18.35 4.26
C LEU A 183 25.80 18.42 4.50
N ASP A 184 25.04 17.75 3.64
CA ASP A 184 23.60 17.61 3.79
C ASP A 184 23.07 16.31 3.19
N ASP A 185 21.85 15.92 3.58
CA ASP A 185 21.10 14.76 3.08
C ASP A 185 21.94 13.48 3.02
N ILE A 186 22.58 13.12 4.14
CA ILE A 186 23.41 11.92 4.24
C ILE A 186 22.52 10.68 4.31
N ALA A 187 22.69 9.75 3.38
CA ALA A 187 21.96 8.49 3.34
C ALA A 187 22.87 7.28 3.14
N LEU A 188 22.49 6.13 3.70
CA LEU A 188 23.14 4.86 3.43
C LEU A 188 22.06 3.83 3.12
N ASP A 189 21.89 3.54 1.83
CA ASP A 189 20.84 2.65 1.32
C ASP A 189 21.41 1.26 1.04
N THR A 190 20.67 0.21 1.41
CA THR A 190 21.05 -1.18 1.12
C THR A 190 20.04 -1.88 0.20
N SER A 191 20.54 -2.73 -0.70
CA SER A 191 19.72 -3.51 -1.65
C SER A 191 20.36 -4.86 -2.01
N GLY A 192 19.57 -5.78 -2.58
CA GLY A 192 20.01 -7.12 -3.01
C GLY A 192 20.19 -8.13 -1.87
N GLY A 193 20.33 -9.41 -2.18
CA GLY A 193 20.39 -10.54 -1.25
C GLY A 193 19.35 -11.62 -1.60
N THR A 194 19.69 -12.91 -1.44
CA THR A 194 18.66 -13.96 -1.45
C THR A 194 17.64 -13.64 -0.36
N ALA A 195 16.37 -13.52 -0.76
CA ALA A 195 15.26 -13.16 0.10
C ALA A 195 15.40 -13.83 1.48
N PRO A 196 15.03 -13.14 2.58
CA PRO A 196 14.72 -13.84 3.83
C PRO A 196 13.80 -15.01 3.49
N PRO A 197 13.75 -16.11 4.28
CA PRO A 197 12.50 -16.88 4.26
C PRO A 197 11.42 -15.81 4.45
N PRO A 198 10.50 -15.63 3.48
CA PRO A 198 9.76 -14.39 3.35
C PRO A 198 9.24 -14.04 4.73
N GLY A 199 9.64 -12.87 5.25
CA GLY A 199 8.93 -12.29 6.38
C GLY A 199 7.48 -12.40 5.97
N ASP A 200 6.69 -13.11 6.78
CA ASP A 200 5.49 -13.78 6.29
C ASP A 200 4.65 -12.86 5.38
N SER A 201 4.73 -13.11 4.08
CA SER A 201 4.10 -12.26 3.05
C SER A 201 2.60 -12.51 2.96
N THR A 202 2.07 -13.39 3.81
CA THR A 202 0.64 -13.66 3.91
C THR A 202 -0.06 -12.40 4.40
N ARG A 203 -0.90 -11.84 3.52
CA ARG A 203 -1.79 -10.75 3.85
C ARG A 203 -2.78 -11.19 4.94
N THR A 204 -2.84 -10.44 6.03
CA THR A 204 -3.64 -10.72 7.22
C THR A 204 -4.05 -9.38 7.85
N PRO A 205 -5.16 -9.26 8.61
CA PRO A 205 -6.18 -10.27 8.90
C PRO A 205 -6.95 -10.73 7.66
N ALA A 206 -7.16 -12.04 7.51
CA ALA A 206 -7.80 -12.63 6.35
C ALA A 206 -9.28 -12.95 6.58
N SER A 207 -10.03 -13.03 5.47
CA SER A 207 -11.46 -13.35 5.43
C SER A 207 -12.32 -12.54 6.41
N PRO A 208 -12.17 -11.21 6.47
CA PRO A 208 -12.98 -10.40 7.38
C PRO A 208 -14.47 -10.51 7.03
N THR A 209 -15.30 -10.61 8.07
CA THR A 209 -16.76 -10.58 7.97
C THR A 209 -17.30 -9.50 8.90
N TYR A 210 -17.95 -8.50 8.30
CA TYR A 210 -18.51 -7.34 8.99
C TYR A 210 -20.01 -7.52 9.19
N THR A 211 -20.48 -7.28 10.42
CA THR A 211 -21.90 -7.16 10.75
C THR A 211 -22.15 -5.78 11.31
N VAL A 212 -23.00 -5.02 10.62
CA VAL A 212 -23.26 -3.60 10.90
C VAL A 212 -24.75 -3.39 11.08
N ASN A 213 -25.12 -2.66 12.14
CA ASN A 213 -26.50 -2.29 12.43
C ASN A 213 -26.51 -0.81 12.80
N LEU A 214 -27.06 0.03 11.94
CA LEU A 214 -27.11 1.48 12.12
C LEU A 214 -28.54 1.99 11.96
N GLY A 215 -28.90 2.97 12.79
CA GLY A 215 -30.11 3.77 12.62
C GLY A 215 -29.74 5.22 12.31
N SER A 216 -30.44 5.82 11.35
CA SER A 216 -30.26 7.23 10.99
C SER A 216 -31.20 8.18 11.70
N ASP A 217 -30.81 9.45 11.76
CA ASP A 217 -31.69 10.56 12.05
C ASP A 217 -32.75 10.77 10.95
N THR A 218 -33.55 11.84 11.04
CA THR A 218 -34.62 12.10 10.06
C THR A 218 -34.11 12.53 8.69
N SER A 219 -32.86 13.02 8.60
CA SER A 219 -32.27 13.52 7.36
C SER A 219 -31.36 12.51 6.66
N GLY A 220 -30.93 11.44 7.35
CA GLY A 220 -29.96 10.49 6.82
C GLY A 220 -28.52 10.96 6.91
N THR A 221 -28.23 12.01 7.70
CA THR A 221 -26.89 12.61 7.84
C THR A 221 -26.18 12.16 9.12
N VAL A 222 -26.89 11.60 10.09
CA VAL A 222 -26.30 11.04 11.31
C VAL A 222 -26.72 9.59 11.45
N TRP A 223 -25.74 8.70 11.57
CA TRP A 223 -25.96 7.26 11.77
C TRP A 223 -25.31 6.80 13.05
N THR A 224 -26.02 5.99 13.83
CA THR A 224 -25.48 5.43 15.07
C THR A 224 -25.89 3.98 15.23
N GLY A 225 -25.03 3.19 15.85
CA GLY A 225 -25.33 1.81 16.18
C GLY A 225 -24.08 1.02 16.49
N HIS A 226 -23.97 -0.18 15.92
CA HIS A 226 -22.92 -1.12 16.27
C HIS A 226 -22.36 -1.80 15.03
N GLU A 227 -21.05 -1.97 15.03
CA GLU A 227 -20.32 -2.74 14.04
C GLU A 227 -19.42 -3.77 14.73
N SER A 228 -19.30 -4.94 14.10
CA SER A 228 -18.34 -5.96 14.50
C SER A 228 -17.69 -6.60 13.30
N VAL A 229 -16.40 -6.89 13.42
CA VAL A 229 -15.62 -7.59 12.41
C VAL A 229 -15.03 -8.86 13.02
N THR A 230 -15.29 -9.99 12.37
CA THR A 230 -14.62 -11.26 12.66
C THR A 230 -13.60 -11.56 11.58
N PHE A 231 -12.40 -11.98 11.97
CA PHE A 231 -11.30 -12.25 11.04
C PHE A 231 -10.43 -13.41 11.51
N THR A 232 -9.61 -13.94 10.61
CA THR A 232 -8.64 -15.00 10.90
C THR A 232 -7.23 -14.49 10.69
N ASN A 233 -6.30 -14.83 11.58
CA ASN A 233 -4.88 -14.62 11.29
C ASN A 233 -4.40 -15.68 10.29
N ALA A 234 -4.19 -15.31 9.03
CA ALA A 234 -3.63 -16.23 8.04
C ALA A 234 -2.09 -16.37 8.16
N SER A 235 -1.44 -15.39 8.79
CA SER A 235 0.00 -15.33 8.98
C SER A 235 0.48 -16.31 10.04
N ALA A 236 1.60 -16.98 9.78
CA ALA A 236 2.44 -17.67 10.75
C ALA A 236 2.93 -16.75 11.88
N THR A 237 3.03 -15.44 11.63
CA THR A 237 3.30 -14.44 12.67
C THR A 237 2.01 -14.17 13.45
N ALA A 238 2.05 -14.39 14.77
CA ALA A 238 0.89 -14.08 15.62
C ALA A 238 0.60 -12.56 15.62
N LEU A 239 -0.68 -12.19 15.55
CA LEU A 239 -1.11 -10.80 15.66
C LEU A 239 -1.28 -10.44 17.13
N ASN A 240 -0.56 -9.43 17.62
CA ASN A 240 -0.81 -8.86 18.95
C ASN A 240 -1.77 -7.68 18.88
N GLU A 241 -1.90 -7.07 17.71
CA GLU A 241 -2.78 -5.95 17.44
C GLU A 241 -3.43 -6.10 16.07
N VAL A 242 -4.48 -5.30 15.85
CA VAL A 242 -5.03 -4.99 14.52
C VAL A 242 -5.29 -3.49 14.42
N TYR A 243 -5.48 -2.97 13.20
CA TYR A 243 -5.87 -1.58 12.98
C TYR A 243 -7.20 -1.50 12.27
N LEU A 244 -8.06 -0.59 12.71
CA LEU A 244 -9.23 -0.13 11.96
C LEU A 244 -8.86 1.12 11.17
N ARG A 245 -9.18 1.13 9.87
CA ARG A 245 -9.04 2.26 8.95
C ARG A 245 -10.31 3.10 9.01
N LEU A 246 -10.13 4.37 9.36
CA LEU A 246 -11.16 5.39 9.55
C LEU A 246 -10.93 6.53 8.55
N TRP A 247 -10.83 6.21 7.24
CA TRP A 247 -10.40 7.17 6.21
C TRP A 247 -11.21 8.48 6.24
N ASP A 248 -12.53 8.38 6.44
CA ASP A 248 -13.43 9.53 6.51
C ASP A 248 -13.16 10.51 7.66
N ASN A 249 -12.34 10.14 8.65
CA ASN A 249 -11.89 11.08 9.67
C ASN A 249 -10.95 12.18 9.12
N TYR A 250 -10.38 11.99 7.93
CA TYR A 250 -9.58 13.01 7.25
C TYR A 250 -10.38 14.29 6.99
N HIS A 251 -11.68 14.19 6.70
CA HIS A 251 -12.56 15.36 6.47
C HIS A 251 -12.87 16.17 7.75
N GLY A 252 -12.42 15.70 8.91
CA GLY A 252 -12.57 16.38 10.19
C GLY A 252 -11.25 16.78 10.82
N THR A 253 -11.30 17.05 12.13
CA THR A 253 -10.11 17.13 12.97
C THR A 253 -10.13 15.98 13.96
N CYS A 254 -8.98 15.64 14.54
CA CYS A 254 -8.90 14.65 15.61
C CYS A 254 -9.81 14.98 16.82
N ASP A 255 -10.13 16.26 17.04
CA ASP A 255 -11.06 16.70 18.09
C ASP A 255 -12.54 16.59 17.67
N ALA A 256 -12.82 16.63 16.36
CA ALA A 256 -14.15 16.67 15.78
C ALA A 256 -14.32 15.68 14.62
N MET A 257 -14.00 14.41 14.90
CA MET A 257 -14.07 13.32 13.92
C MET A 257 -15.52 13.01 13.48
N PRO A 258 -15.79 12.92 12.16
CA PRO A 258 -17.04 12.40 11.60
C PRO A 258 -17.36 10.97 12.02
N ILE A 259 -16.34 10.10 12.09
CA ILE A 259 -16.46 8.70 12.51
C ILE A 259 -15.99 8.56 13.95
N ARG A 260 -16.88 8.07 14.82
CA ARG A 260 -16.63 7.85 16.25
C ARG A 260 -16.78 6.37 16.57
N VAL A 261 -15.67 5.79 17.02
CA VAL A 261 -15.61 4.42 17.55
C VAL A 261 -15.54 4.48 19.07
N THR A 262 -16.49 3.85 19.75
CA THR A 262 -16.54 3.77 21.22
C THR A 262 -16.95 2.36 21.66
N GLY A 263 -16.87 2.06 22.96
CA GLY A 263 -17.35 0.77 23.48
C GLY A 263 -16.65 -0.45 22.88
N VAL A 264 -15.36 -0.33 22.54
CA VAL A 264 -14.60 -1.41 21.88
C VAL A 264 -14.55 -2.67 22.76
N THR A 265 -14.82 -3.81 22.12
CA THR A 265 -14.77 -5.16 22.69
C THR A 265 -13.85 -6.05 21.84
N GLY A 266 -13.36 -7.14 22.42
CA GLY A 266 -12.41 -8.05 21.75
C GLY A 266 -10.95 -7.56 21.73
N GLY A 267 -10.69 -6.36 22.24
CA GLY A 267 -9.38 -5.74 22.38
C GLY A 267 -9.46 -4.41 23.12
N THR A 268 -8.34 -3.71 23.21
CA THR A 268 -8.24 -2.36 23.79
C THR A 268 -7.84 -1.37 22.72
N ALA A 269 -8.66 -0.33 22.52
CA ALA A 269 -8.38 0.73 21.55
C ALA A 269 -7.37 1.74 22.09
N GLU A 270 -6.41 2.12 21.26
CA GLU A 270 -5.49 3.23 21.54
C GLU A 270 -5.99 4.56 20.93
N THR A 271 -5.20 5.62 21.06
CA THR A 271 -5.45 6.88 20.36
C THR A 271 -5.23 6.69 18.85
N PRO A 272 -6.15 7.15 17.99
CA PRO A 272 -5.94 7.13 16.55
C PRO A 272 -4.65 7.84 16.11
N THR A 273 -3.96 7.27 15.12
CA THR A 273 -2.76 7.81 14.46
C THR A 273 -3.07 8.13 12.99
N VAL A 274 -2.05 8.63 12.25
CA VAL A 274 -2.16 8.97 10.82
C VAL A 274 -3.33 9.92 10.56
N ALA A 275 -3.26 11.14 11.12
CA ALA A 275 -4.35 12.12 11.06
C ALA A 275 -5.71 11.56 11.52
N CYS A 276 -5.69 10.67 12.51
CA CYS A 276 -6.87 10.01 13.08
C CYS A 276 -7.62 9.04 12.15
N THR A 277 -6.95 8.58 11.10
CA THR A 277 -7.47 7.57 10.15
C THR A 277 -7.05 6.14 10.48
N ALA A 278 -6.16 5.93 11.45
CA ALA A 278 -5.71 4.60 11.87
C ALA A 278 -5.94 4.38 13.37
N LEU A 279 -6.88 3.51 13.75
CA LEU A 279 -7.15 3.16 15.14
C LEU A 279 -6.57 1.79 15.48
N LYS A 280 -5.49 1.77 16.27
CA LYS A 280 -4.88 0.54 16.78
C LYS A 280 -5.75 -0.09 17.86
N ILE A 281 -5.95 -1.41 17.76
CA ILE A 281 -6.62 -2.25 18.74
C ILE A 281 -5.64 -3.33 19.23
N ASP A 282 -5.21 -3.25 20.48
CA ASP A 282 -4.43 -4.32 21.11
C ASP A 282 -5.33 -5.52 21.42
N LEU A 283 -4.95 -6.69 20.93
CA LEU A 283 -5.64 -7.94 21.22
C LEU A 283 -5.31 -8.41 22.64
N PRO A 284 -6.26 -9.05 23.35
CA PRO A 284 -6.04 -9.49 24.73
C PRO A 284 -4.98 -10.59 24.86
N ALA A 285 -4.68 -11.29 23.76
CA ALA A 285 -3.61 -12.26 23.64
C ALA A 285 -3.16 -12.35 22.16
N PRO A 286 -1.91 -12.79 21.89
CA PRO A 286 -1.44 -13.00 20.52
C PRO A 286 -2.33 -14.01 19.77
N LEU A 287 -2.90 -13.59 18.64
CA LEU A 287 -3.74 -14.42 17.78
C LEU A 287 -2.86 -15.25 16.85
N ALA A 288 -2.69 -16.54 17.15
CA ALA A 288 -1.88 -17.45 16.36
C ALA A 288 -2.49 -17.77 14.98
N GLN A 289 -1.67 -18.26 14.05
CA GLN A 289 -2.09 -18.66 12.71
C GLN A 289 -3.32 -19.58 12.74
N GLY A 290 -4.27 -19.34 11.84
CA GLY A 290 -5.51 -20.10 11.69
C GLY A 290 -6.56 -19.85 12.77
N HIS A 291 -6.26 -19.07 13.82
CA HIS A 291 -7.24 -18.68 14.82
C HIS A 291 -7.97 -17.40 14.42
N SER A 292 -9.20 -17.26 14.92
CA SER A 292 -10.05 -16.10 14.66
C SER A 292 -10.27 -15.27 15.91
N ALA A 293 -10.47 -13.97 15.69
CA ALA A 293 -10.90 -13.01 16.70
C ALA A 293 -12.06 -12.17 16.17
N THR A 294 -12.78 -11.53 17.08
CA THR A 294 -13.85 -10.59 16.75
C THR A 294 -13.60 -9.30 17.52
N ILE A 295 -13.61 -8.17 16.80
CA ILE A 295 -13.63 -6.82 17.39
C ILE A 295 -15.02 -6.24 17.15
N GLY A 296 -15.64 -5.72 18.20
CA GLY A 296 -16.95 -5.07 18.12
C GLY A 296 -16.94 -3.71 18.80
N PHE A 297 -17.69 -2.75 18.28
CA PHE A 297 -17.69 -1.38 18.79
C PHE A 297 -18.98 -0.63 18.44
N ASP A 298 -19.32 0.35 19.27
CA ASP A 298 -20.36 1.31 18.99
C ASP A 298 -19.84 2.34 17.98
N LEU A 299 -20.59 2.54 16.91
CA LEU A 299 -20.24 3.37 15.77
C LEU A 299 -21.18 4.57 15.67
N GLY A 300 -20.61 5.76 15.58
CA GLY A 300 -21.30 6.99 15.23
C GLY A 300 -20.70 7.61 13.97
N ILE A 301 -21.55 8.03 13.04
CA ILE A 301 -21.18 8.65 11.77
C ILE A 301 -21.95 9.96 11.65
N THR A 302 -21.24 11.06 11.45
CA THR A 302 -21.83 12.36 11.12
C THR A 302 -21.35 12.78 9.75
N VAL A 303 -22.22 12.71 8.76
CA VAL A 303 -21.91 13.04 7.36
C VAL A 303 -21.63 14.54 7.25
N PRO A 304 -20.45 14.98 6.78
CA PRO A 304 -20.12 16.39 6.61
C PRO A 304 -20.93 17.04 5.49
N SER A 305 -21.09 18.36 5.54
CA SER A 305 -21.68 19.10 4.41
C SER A 305 -20.67 19.22 3.26
N GLY A 306 -21.12 18.93 2.04
CA GLY A 306 -20.31 18.98 0.83
C GLY A 306 -20.69 17.86 -0.14
N ALA A 307 -20.69 18.16 -1.44
CA ALA A 307 -20.88 17.16 -2.49
C ALA A 307 -19.57 16.35 -2.66
N ASP A 308 -19.30 15.44 -1.72
CA ASP A 308 -18.07 14.65 -1.64
C ASP A 308 -18.39 13.14 -1.56
N ARG A 309 -17.37 12.29 -1.74
CA ARG A 309 -17.45 10.81 -1.63
C ARG A 309 -18.02 10.39 -0.26
N PHE A 310 -17.64 11.14 0.79
CA PHE A 310 -18.23 11.13 2.11
C PHE A 310 -18.75 12.53 2.47
N GLY A 311 -20.00 12.81 2.15
CA GLY A 311 -20.59 14.13 2.35
C GLY A 311 -22.08 14.19 2.01
N HIS A 312 -22.73 15.31 2.35
CA HIS A 312 -24.11 15.56 1.98
C HIS A 312 -24.27 16.86 1.17
N ASP A 313 -24.96 16.75 0.03
CA ASP A 313 -25.42 17.86 -0.80
C ASP A 313 -26.93 18.05 -0.59
N GLY A 314 -27.27 19.08 0.19
CA GLY A 314 -28.65 19.35 0.56
C GLY A 314 -29.30 18.17 1.30
N ALA A 315 -30.25 17.51 0.64
CA ALA A 315 -31.02 16.38 1.19
C ALA A 315 -30.47 14.99 0.78
N TYR A 316 -29.34 14.95 0.08
CA TYR A 316 -28.71 13.73 -0.41
C TYR A 316 -27.39 13.52 0.34
N SER A 317 -27.24 12.36 0.98
CA SER A 317 -26.00 11.95 1.66
C SER A 317 -25.35 10.84 0.85
N PHE A 318 -24.04 10.94 0.65
CA PHE A 318 -23.18 9.96 0.01
C PHE A 318 -22.14 9.51 1.04
N ILE A 319 -22.08 8.21 1.28
CA ILE A 319 -21.47 7.65 2.48
C ILE A 319 -20.55 6.50 2.05
N GLY A 320 -19.48 6.88 1.34
CA GLY A 320 -18.38 6.01 0.98
C GLY A 320 -17.33 5.92 2.09
N ASN A 321 -16.66 4.76 2.23
CA ASN A 321 -15.58 4.49 3.20
C ASN A 321 -15.84 4.83 4.69
N ALA A 322 -17.10 5.02 5.08
CA ALA A 322 -17.49 5.40 6.45
C ALA A 322 -17.47 4.28 7.47
N LEU A 323 -17.50 3.01 7.03
CA LEU A 323 -17.40 1.87 7.91
C LEU A 323 -15.94 1.58 8.24
N PRO A 324 -15.55 1.48 9.53
CA PRO A 324 -14.20 1.09 9.90
C PRO A 324 -13.82 -0.33 9.43
N VAL A 325 -12.90 -0.45 8.49
CA VAL A 325 -12.40 -1.75 8.00
C VAL A 325 -11.01 -2.08 8.53
N LEU A 326 -10.62 -3.35 8.54
CA LEU A 326 -9.29 -3.79 8.96
C LEU A 326 -8.21 -3.36 7.97
N ALA A 327 -7.11 -2.78 8.48
CA ALA A 327 -5.90 -2.56 7.70
C ALA A 327 -5.24 -3.89 7.31
N VAL A 328 -4.52 -3.89 6.19
CA VAL A 328 -3.75 -5.06 5.74
C VAL A 328 -2.37 -5.05 6.38
N ARG A 329 -1.90 -6.22 6.80
CA ARG A 329 -0.51 -6.51 7.16
C ARG A 329 0.06 -7.59 6.26
N ASP A 330 1.26 -7.39 5.75
CA ASP A 330 2.00 -8.42 5.01
C ASP A 330 3.51 -8.40 5.34
N GLY A 331 4.35 -8.82 4.41
CA GLY A 331 5.80 -8.85 4.56
C GLY A 331 6.44 -7.47 4.72
N ALA A 332 5.77 -6.39 4.30
CA ALA A 332 6.20 -5.00 4.48
C ALA A 332 5.75 -4.41 5.84
N GLY A 333 4.89 -5.11 6.58
CA GLY A 333 4.32 -4.62 7.83
C GLY A 333 2.87 -4.18 7.66
N TRP A 334 2.42 -3.26 8.52
CA TRP A 334 1.07 -2.70 8.46
C TRP A 334 1.00 -1.61 7.40
N HIS A 335 0.01 -1.70 6.52
CA HIS A 335 -0.31 -0.68 5.51
C HIS A 335 -1.27 0.34 6.13
N LEU A 336 -0.71 1.48 6.53
CA LEU A 336 -1.40 2.54 7.26
C LEU A 336 -1.29 3.89 6.55
N ASP A 337 -1.18 3.87 5.23
CA ASP A 337 -0.95 5.05 4.40
C ASP A 337 -1.96 6.18 4.65
N PRO A 338 -1.55 7.45 4.53
CA PRO A 338 -2.47 8.57 4.74
C PRO A 338 -3.55 8.65 3.66
N TYR A 339 -4.65 9.34 3.97
CA TYR A 339 -5.65 9.71 2.98
C TYR A 339 -5.05 10.71 1.96
N THR A 340 -5.47 10.63 0.70
CA THR A 340 -5.07 11.52 -0.40
C THR A 340 -6.29 12.25 -0.96
N ASP A 341 -6.11 13.53 -1.29
CA ASP A 341 -7.16 14.37 -1.90
C ASP A 341 -7.18 14.27 -3.44
N ASN A 342 -6.20 13.60 -4.05
CA ASN A 342 -5.96 13.64 -5.49
C ASN A 342 -6.28 12.33 -6.22
N GLY A 343 -6.51 11.24 -5.48
CA GLY A 343 -6.88 9.90 -5.96
C GLY A 343 -7.32 9.03 -4.77
N GLU A 344 -6.93 7.77 -4.75
CA GLU A 344 -7.41 6.77 -3.79
C GLU A 344 -6.29 6.30 -2.84
N SER A 345 -6.64 6.10 -1.57
CA SER A 345 -5.73 5.57 -0.54
C SER A 345 -6.23 4.26 0.06
N PHE A 346 -7.11 3.54 -0.63
CA PHE A 346 -7.78 2.39 -0.03
C PHE A 346 -6.99 1.11 -0.31
N TYR A 347 -6.81 0.35 0.76
CA TYR A 347 -6.20 -0.97 0.66
C TYR A 347 -6.84 -1.91 1.68
N SER A 348 -7.62 -2.85 1.17
CA SER A 348 -8.33 -3.85 1.96
C SER A 348 -8.35 -5.20 1.25
N LEU A 349 -8.51 -6.26 2.05
CA LEU A 349 -8.78 -7.60 1.53
C LEU A 349 -10.28 -7.78 1.31
N ALA A 350 -10.64 -8.60 0.32
CA ALA A 350 -12.03 -8.93 0.06
C ALA A 350 -12.71 -9.52 1.30
N ALA A 351 -13.89 -8.98 1.60
CA ALA A 351 -14.63 -9.18 2.82
C ALA A 351 -16.11 -9.50 2.55
N ASP A 352 -16.77 -10.05 3.55
CA ASP A 352 -18.22 -10.23 3.54
C ASP A 352 -18.87 -9.21 4.47
N PHE A 353 -19.90 -8.50 4.00
CA PHE A 353 -20.64 -7.49 4.76
C PHE A 353 -22.10 -7.89 4.89
N LYS A 354 -22.64 -7.78 6.09
CA LYS A 354 -24.07 -7.76 6.37
C LYS A 354 -24.41 -6.47 7.09
N VAL A 355 -25.07 -5.56 6.38
CA VAL A 355 -25.36 -4.20 6.86
C VAL A 355 -26.87 -4.02 6.97
N THR A 356 -27.31 -3.57 8.14
CA THR A 356 -28.71 -3.25 8.43
C THR A 356 -28.82 -1.76 8.70
N LEU A 357 -29.60 -1.05 7.89
CA LEU A 357 -29.79 0.39 7.92
C LEU A 357 -31.25 0.71 8.21
N ASP A 358 -31.56 1.20 9.42
CA ASP A 358 -32.89 1.69 9.79
C ASP A 358 -32.97 3.20 9.48
N HIS A 359 -33.81 3.59 8.53
CA HIS A 359 -33.93 4.96 8.02
C HIS A 359 -35.39 5.41 7.86
N PRO A 360 -35.68 6.73 7.77
CA PRO A 360 -37.02 7.21 7.44
C PRO A 360 -37.51 6.63 6.11
N SER A 361 -38.78 6.22 6.04
CA SER A 361 -39.38 5.65 4.82
C SER A 361 -39.50 6.65 3.66
N SER A 362 -39.23 7.94 3.90
CA SER A 362 -39.15 8.97 2.85
C SER A 362 -37.81 8.99 2.11
N LEU A 363 -36.80 8.28 2.60
CA LEU A 363 -35.48 8.17 1.98
C LEU A 363 -35.35 6.83 1.24
N LEU A 364 -34.72 6.86 0.07
CA LEU A 364 -34.14 5.66 -0.55
C LEU A 364 -32.70 5.51 -0.07
N VAL A 365 -32.29 4.27 0.15
CA VAL A 365 -30.95 3.92 0.65
C VAL A 365 -30.30 2.85 -0.23
N PRO A 366 -29.82 3.20 -1.43
CA PRO A 366 -29.00 2.29 -2.23
C PRO A 366 -27.68 2.01 -1.53
N ALA A 367 -27.16 0.80 -1.67
CA ALA A 367 -25.97 0.35 -0.95
C ALA A 367 -25.23 -0.76 -1.70
N THR A 368 -23.94 -0.93 -1.40
CA THR A 368 -23.13 -2.06 -1.86
C THR A 368 -23.81 -3.42 -1.59
N GLY A 369 -23.80 -4.28 -2.61
CA GLY A 369 -24.38 -5.63 -2.54
C GLY A 369 -25.87 -5.67 -2.84
N THR A 370 -26.52 -6.78 -2.49
CA THR A 370 -27.97 -6.95 -2.71
C THR A 370 -28.73 -6.46 -1.49
N SER A 371 -29.64 -5.51 -1.71
CA SER A 371 -30.42 -4.86 -0.66
C SER A 371 -31.87 -5.33 -0.63
N THR A 372 -32.42 -5.46 0.58
CA THR A 372 -33.83 -5.81 0.81
C THR A 372 -34.46 -4.91 1.86
N ASP A 373 -35.60 -4.32 1.51
CA ASP A 373 -36.34 -3.43 2.39
C ASP A 373 -37.41 -4.19 3.17
N THR A 374 -37.51 -3.91 4.46
CA THR A 374 -38.59 -4.40 5.31
C THR A 374 -39.20 -3.26 6.13
N PRO A 375 -40.48 -3.34 6.50
CA PRO A 375 -41.09 -2.34 7.38
C PRO A 375 -40.38 -2.29 8.74
N GLY A 376 -39.96 -1.08 9.15
CA GLY A 376 -39.40 -0.81 10.47
C GLY A 376 -40.47 -0.37 11.46
N SER A 377 -40.08 0.49 12.41
CA SER A 377 -41.03 1.22 13.26
C SER A 377 -41.88 2.20 12.44
N SER A 378 -42.92 2.80 13.04
CA SER A 378 -43.84 3.70 12.33
C SER A 378 -43.10 4.82 11.60
N GLY A 379 -43.20 4.85 10.27
CA GLY A 379 -42.54 5.84 9.41
C GLY A 379 -41.08 5.52 9.05
N ARG A 380 -40.61 4.31 9.36
CA ARG A 380 -39.25 3.84 9.09
C ARG A 380 -39.23 2.57 8.24
N THR A 381 -38.16 2.45 7.47
CA THR A 381 -37.82 1.29 6.64
C THR A 381 -36.47 0.76 7.13
N VAL A 382 -36.34 -0.56 7.17
CA VAL A 382 -35.07 -1.24 7.46
C VAL A 382 -34.56 -1.87 6.18
N THR A 383 -33.46 -1.35 5.66
CA THR A 383 -32.74 -1.87 4.50
C THR A 383 -31.66 -2.81 4.99
N THR A 384 -31.70 -4.08 4.57
CA THR A 384 -30.64 -5.06 4.83
C THR A 384 -29.89 -5.35 3.54
N ALA A 385 -28.62 -4.96 3.50
CA ALA A 385 -27.70 -5.20 2.40
C ALA A 385 -26.75 -6.35 2.76
N THR A 386 -26.57 -7.28 1.82
CA THR A 386 -25.57 -8.35 1.91
C THR A 386 -24.63 -8.26 0.73
N ALA A 387 -23.34 -8.13 1.01
CA ALA A 387 -22.28 -8.11 0.02
C ALA A 387 -21.24 -9.19 0.37
N SER A 388 -20.78 -9.94 -0.62
CA SER A 388 -19.77 -10.98 -0.42
C SER A 388 -18.58 -10.75 -1.32
N LYS A 389 -17.38 -10.93 -0.78
CA LYS A 389 -16.09 -10.70 -1.46
C LYS A 389 -15.97 -9.30 -2.08
N VAL A 390 -16.38 -8.28 -1.34
CA VAL A 390 -16.20 -6.86 -1.68
C VAL A 390 -15.10 -6.23 -0.83
N ARG A 391 -14.48 -5.14 -1.29
CA ARG A 391 -13.35 -4.49 -0.59
C ARG A 391 -13.77 -3.48 0.44
N ASP A 392 -14.83 -2.76 0.14
CA ASP A 392 -15.47 -1.83 1.01
C ASP A 392 -16.99 -1.86 0.80
N PHE A 393 -17.68 -1.03 1.56
CA PHE A 393 -19.13 -0.95 1.57
C PHE A 393 -19.52 0.52 1.66
N ALA A 394 -20.29 0.96 0.68
CA ALA A 394 -20.83 2.31 0.61
C ALA A 394 -22.36 2.30 0.54
N TRP A 395 -22.97 3.42 0.91
CA TRP A 395 -24.38 3.66 0.68
C TRP A 395 -24.66 5.14 0.45
N ALA A 396 -25.86 5.44 -0.04
CA ALA A 396 -26.38 6.81 -0.04
C ALA A 396 -27.73 6.85 0.68
N ALA A 397 -28.17 8.06 1.06
CA ALA A 397 -29.49 8.27 1.64
C ALA A 397 -30.08 9.59 1.17
N GLY A 398 -31.29 9.55 0.61
CA GLY A 398 -31.92 10.76 0.09
C GLY A 398 -33.25 10.52 -0.62
N PRO A 399 -33.97 11.59 -1.00
CA PRO A 399 -35.20 11.51 -1.78
C PRO A 399 -34.90 11.26 -3.27
N PHE A 400 -34.19 10.18 -3.57
CA PHE A 400 -33.80 9.81 -4.93
C PHE A 400 -35.00 9.36 -5.79
N THR A 401 -34.87 9.50 -7.10
CA THR A 401 -35.71 8.76 -8.06
C THR A 401 -34.94 7.53 -8.53
N ARG A 402 -35.58 6.36 -8.51
CA ARG A 402 -35.00 5.08 -8.94
C ARG A 402 -35.62 4.59 -10.25
N ILE A 403 -34.79 4.14 -11.18
CA ILE A 403 -35.17 3.28 -12.31
C ILE A 403 -34.33 2.00 -12.29
N SER A 404 -34.88 0.90 -12.78
CA SER A 404 -34.24 -0.42 -12.73
C SER A 404 -34.31 -1.12 -14.09
N GLY A 405 -33.37 -2.02 -14.33
CA GLY A 405 -33.38 -2.92 -15.47
C GLY A 405 -32.46 -4.13 -15.25
N THR A 406 -32.45 -5.04 -16.22
CA THR A 406 -31.54 -6.18 -16.24
C THR A 406 -30.69 -6.11 -17.50
N SER A 407 -29.38 -6.28 -17.37
CA SER A 407 -28.46 -6.37 -18.51
C SER A 407 -28.76 -7.61 -19.37
N PRO A 408 -28.41 -7.61 -20.67
CA PRO A 408 -28.51 -8.82 -21.49
C PRO A 408 -27.83 -10.07 -20.89
N ALA A 409 -26.72 -9.92 -20.15
CA ALA A 409 -26.08 -11.03 -19.44
C ALA A 409 -26.73 -11.40 -18.10
N GLY A 410 -27.77 -10.70 -17.67
CA GLY A 410 -28.58 -11.06 -16.50
C GLY A 410 -28.26 -10.30 -15.21
N VAL A 411 -27.41 -9.28 -15.24
CA VAL A 411 -27.07 -8.47 -14.06
C VAL A 411 -28.21 -7.49 -13.77
N ALA A 412 -28.65 -7.42 -12.51
CA ALA A 412 -29.60 -6.38 -12.08
C ALA A 412 -28.87 -5.04 -11.99
N VAL A 413 -29.46 -4.00 -12.61
CA VAL A 413 -28.87 -2.65 -12.63
C VAL A 413 -29.92 -1.65 -12.19
N ASN A 414 -29.55 -0.78 -11.26
CA ASN A 414 -30.40 0.33 -10.82
C ASN A 414 -29.68 1.66 -10.97
N VAL A 415 -30.46 2.69 -11.31
CA VAL A 415 -30.00 4.06 -11.34
C VAL A 415 -30.87 4.87 -10.38
N TYR A 416 -30.24 5.45 -9.38
CA TYR A 416 -30.78 6.41 -8.43
C TYR A 416 -30.31 7.80 -8.87
N SER A 417 -31.17 8.79 -8.76
CA SER A 417 -30.87 10.13 -9.28
C SER A 417 -31.41 11.22 -8.38
N VAL A 418 -30.62 12.27 -8.19
CA VAL A 418 -31.06 13.50 -7.52
C VAL A 418 -32.06 14.26 -8.40
N SER A 419 -32.82 15.18 -7.79
CA SER A 419 -33.95 15.86 -8.45
C SER A 419 -33.58 16.70 -9.70
N GLY A 420 -32.31 17.08 -9.85
CA GLY A 420 -31.79 17.82 -11.01
C GLY A 420 -31.60 16.97 -12.27
N ILE A 421 -31.52 15.64 -12.14
CA ILE A 421 -31.23 14.75 -13.27
C ILE A 421 -32.52 14.41 -14.02
N SER A 422 -32.53 14.67 -15.33
CA SER A 422 -33.69 14.38 -16.18
C SER A 422 -33.94 12.87 -16.30
N SER A 423 -35.21 12.46 -16.45
CA SER A 423 -35.55 11.04 -16.68
C SER A 423 -34.88 10.47 -17.95
N SER A 424 -34.65 11.29 -18.98
CA SER A 424 -33.90 10.88 -20.17
C SER A 424 -32.42 10.64 -19.88
N SER A 425 -31.80 11.47 -19.03
CA SER A 425 -30.42 11.29 -18.58
C SER A 425 -30.28 10.00 -17.77
N ALA A 426 -31.16 9.79 -16.79
CA ALA A 426 -31.20 8.57 -15.99
C ALA A 426 -31.37 7.33 -16.88
N GLN A 427 -32.30 7.36 -17.84
CA GLN A 427 -32.51 6.24 -18.77
C GLN A 427 -31.29 5.97 -19.66
N SER A 428 -30.58 7.03 -20.08
CA SER A 428 -29.32 6.90 -20.83
C SER A 428 -28.22 6.26 -19.99
N MET A 429 -28.11 6.63 -18.72
CA MET A 429 -27.14 6.04 -17.79
C MET A 429 -27.50 4.58 -17.46
N LEU A 430 -28.78 4.24 -17.29
CA LEU A 430 -29.20 2.84 -17.13
C LEU A 430 -28.82 1.98 -18.34
N SER A 431 -28.99 2.50 -19.56
CA SER A 431 -28.53 1.82 -20.78
C SER A 431 -27.01 1.67 -20.82
N THR A 432 -26.28 2.72 -20.42
CA THR A 432 -24.81 2.71 -20.36
C THR A 432 -24.31 1.67 -19.37
N ALA A 433 -24.83 1.67 -18.14
CA ALA A 433 -24.43 0.73 -17.10
C ALA A 433 -24.66 -0.73 -17.50
N LYS A 434 -25.82 -1.03 -18.10
CA LYS A 434 -26.12 -2.36 -18.64
C LYS A 434 -25.15 -2.80 -19.74
N SER A 435 -24.75 -1.87 -20.62
CA SER A 435 -23.79 -2.18 -21.68
C SER A 435 -22.35 -2.32 -21.15
N ALA A 436 -21.95 -1.46 -20.22
CA ALA A 436 -20.62 -1.47 -19.62
C ALA A 436 -20.38 -2.76 -18.81
N VAL A 437 -21.31 -3.15 -17.93
CA VAL A 437 -21.16 -4.36 -17.11
C VAL A 437 -21.04 -5.63 -17.98
N ASP A 438 -21.82 -5.74 -19.05
CA ASP A 438 -21.74 -6.87 -19.98
C ASP A 438 -20.44 -6.85 -20.80
N ALA A 439 -19.99 -5.66 -21.21
CA ALA A 439 -18.77 -5.49 -21.99
C ALA A 439 -17.52 -5.88 -21.18
N HIS A 440 -17.44 -5.46 -19.92
CA HIS A 440 -16.33 -5.79 -19.03
C HIS A 440 -16.40 -7.27 -18.61
N ALA A 441 -17.61 -7.78 -18.32
CA ALA A 441 -17.80 -9.19 -17.99
C ALA A 441 -17.35 -10.15 -19.10
N ALA A 442 -17.62 -9.79 -20.36
CA ALA A 442 -17.18 -10.57 -21.51
C ALA A 442 -15.65 -10.65 -21.64
N ARG A 443 -14.93 -9.63 -21.15
CA ARG A 443 -13.46 -9.54 -21.22
C ARG A 443 -12.78 -10.22 -20.05
N PHE A 444 -13.22 -9.93 -18.83
CA PHE A 444 -12.46 -10.24 -17.62
C PHE A 444 -13.07 -11.36 -16.78
N GLY A 445 -14.33 -11.73 -17.00
CA GLY A 445 -15.03 -12.77 -16.25
C GLY A 445 -16.41 -12.31 -15.77
N ALA A 446 -17.30 -13.24 -15.44
CA ALA A 446 -18.67 -12.89 -15.06
C ALA A 446 -18.73 -11.98 -13.82
N TYR A 447 -19.61 -10.98 -13.86
CA TYR A 447 -19.81 -10.06 -12.73
C TYR A 447 -20.40 -10.81 -11.52
N PRO A 448 -19.73 -10.84 -10.35
CA PRO A 448 -20.09 -11.76 -9.29
C PRO A 448 -21.03 -11.18 -8.23
N TYR A 449 -21.21 -9.86 -8.18
CA TYR A 449 -21.95 -9.21 -7.09
C TYR A 449 -23.47 -9.20 -7.27
N GLY A 450 -23.97 -9.70 -8.42
CA GLY A 450 -25.40 -9.92 -8.70
C GLY A 450 -26.18 -8.64 -9.07
N GLU A 451 -25.93 -7.54 -8.36
CA GLU A 451 -26.57 -6.24 -8.53
C GLU A 451 -25.50 -5.14 -8.67
N LEU A 452 -25.84 -4.08 -9.41
CA LEU A 452 -25.04 -2.88 -9.58
C LEU A 452 -25.94 -1.65 -9.45
N ASP A 453 -25.66 -0.84 -8.44
CA ASP A 453 -26.36 0.43 -8.19
C ASP A 453 -25.50 1.60 -8.67
N THR A 454 -26.12 2.56 -9.35
CA THR A 454 -25.49 3.83 -9.72
C THR A 454 -26.28 4.97 -9.11
N VAL A 455 -25.62 5.89 -8.40
CA VAL A 455 -26.21 7.11 -7.86
C VAL A 455 -25.68 8.31 -8.63
N LEU A 456 -26.60 9.08 -9.23
CA LEU A 456 -26.27 10.20 -10.10
C LEU A 456 -26.47 11.55 -9.41
N ASP A 457 -25.42 12.37 -9.42
CA ASP A 457 -25.41 13.78 -9.08
C ASP A 457 -24.39 14.52 -9.97
N ASP A 458 -24.78 15.62 -10.61
CA ASP A 458 -23.88 16.40 -11.48
C ASP A 458 -22.97 17.36 -10.66
N ASN A 459 -23.10 17.39 -9.33
CA ASN A 459 -22.28 18.22 -8.43
C ASN A 459 -21.00 17.50 -7.93
N TYR A 460 -20.75 16.25 -8.29
CA TYR A 460 -19.52 15.54 -7.91
C TYR A 460 -18.28 16.16 -8.54
N TRP A 461 -17.45 16.81 -7.73
CA TRP A 461 -16.20 17.42 -8.18
C TRP A 461 -15.15 16.39 -8.61
N PHE A 462 -15.26 15.17 -8.07
CA PHE A 462 -14.38 14.03 -8.31
C PHE A 462 -14.78 13.21 -9.55
N GLY A 463 -15.89 13.52 -10.21
CA GLY A 463 -16.36 12.81 -11.41
C GLY A 463 -17.11 11.52 -11.08
N GLY A 464 -16.41 10.52 -10.52
CA GLY A 464 -16.98 9.22 -10.18
C GLY A 464 -16.27 8.53 -9.00
N MET A 465 -16.92 7.51 -8.45
CA MET A 465 -16.38 6.66 -7.39
C MET A 465 -16.97 5.24 -7.49
N GLU A 466 -16.13 4.25 -7.27
CA GLU A 466 -16.25 2.92 -7.87
C GLU A 466 -16.57 1.76 -6.91
N TYR A 467 -17.12 2.06 -5.73
CA TYR A 467 -17.39 1.05 -4.70
C TYR A 467 -18.01 -0.25 -5.26
N PRO A 468 -17.62 -1.44 -4.78
CA PRO A 468 -18.12 -2.70 -5.33
C PRO A 468 -19.65 -2.78 -5.29
N GLY A 469 -20.26 -2.97 -6.45
CA GLY A 469 -21.71 -2.99 -6.64
C GLY A 469 -22.43 -1.66 -6.41
N PHE A 470 -21.72 -0.56 -6.17
CA PHE A 470 -22.30 0.75 -5.89
C PHE A 470 -21.41 1.86 -6.45
N VAL A 471 -21.88 2.56 -7.47
CA VAL A 471 -21.12 3.62 -8.15
C VAL A 471 -21.75 4.98 -7.88
N LEU A 472 -20.93 5.98 -7.53
CA LEU A 472 -21.29 7.39 -7.62
C LEU A 472 -20.78 7.93 -8.96
N ASP A 473 -21.61 8.65 -9.73
CA ASP A 473 -21.15 9.23 -10.99
C ASP A 473 -21.98 10.46 -11.41
N VAL A 474 -21.39 11.30 -12.26
CA VAL A 474 -22.10 12.34 -13.00
C VAL A 474 -22.83 11.75 -14.22
N VAL A 475 -23.66 12.53 -14.91
CA VAL A 475 -24.24 12.07 -16.20
C VAL A 475 -23.19 12.08 -17.31
N SER A 476 -22.39 11.01 -17.38
CA SER A 476 -21.34 10.84 -18.39
C SER A 476 -21.25 9.38 -18.82
N SER A 477 -21.45 9.10 -20.11
CA SER A 477 -21.34 7.72 -20.59
C SER A 477 -19.91 7.17 -20.53
N THR A 478 -18.91 8.05 -20.58
CA THR A 478 -17.50 7.64 -20.50
C THR A 478 -17.10 7.40 -19.05
N ALA A 479 -17.47 8.30 -18.14
CA ALA A 479 -17.17 8.12 -16.71
C ALA A 479 -17.88 6.88 -16.17
N LEU A 480 -19.19 6.71 -16.43
CA LEU A 480 -19.90 5.51 -15.97
C LEU A 480 -19.33 4.20 -16.51
N THR A 481 -18.77 4.21 -17.73
CA THR A 481 -18.11 3.02 -18.27
C THR A 481 -16.79 2.74 -17.55
N HIS A 482 -16.09 3.78 -17.10
CA HIS A 482 -14.89 3.74 -16.27
C HIS A 482 -15.21 3.24 -14.86
N GLU A 483 -16.15 3.87 -14.15
CA GLU A 483 -16.56 3.43 -12.81
C GLU A 483 -17.03 1.97 -12.75
N ILE A 484 -17.65 1.49 -13.83
CA ILE A 484 -18.07 0.08 -13.93
C ILE A 484 -16.91 -0.84 -14.33
N GLY A 485 -15.86 -0.32 -14.96
CA GLY A 485 -14.62 -1.05 -15.21
C GLY A 485 -13.88 -1.39 -13.92
N HIS A 486 -13.92 -0.48 -12.94
CA HIS A 486 -13.37 -0.69 -11.61
C HIS A 486 -14.04 -1.84 -10.82
N GLN A 487 -15.20 -2.31 -11.29
CA GLN A 487 -15.79 -3.51 -10.69
C GLN A 487 -14.89 -4.74 -10.89
N TRP A 488 -14.03 -4.75 -11.92
CA TRP A 488 -13.01 -5.78 -12.14
C TRP A 488 -11.62 -5.41 -11.65
N TRP A 489 -11.15 -4.20 -11.94
CA TRP A 489 -9.84 -3.68 -11.50
C TRP A 489 -10.09 -2.79 -10.29
N TYR A 490 -9.41 -3.01 -9.16
CA TYR A 490 -9.88 -2.67 -7.81
C TYR A 490 -10.91 -3.65 -7.25
N GLY A 491 -12.17 -3.63 -7.66
CA GLY A 491 -13.26 -4.37 -6.98
C GLY A 491 -12.98 -5.87 -6.82
N ILE A 492 -12.92 -6.60 -7.93
CA ILE A 492 -12.64 -8.05 -7.94
C ILE A 492 -11.14 -8.33 -7.84
N VAL A 493 -10.34 -7.74 -8.73
CA VAL A 493 -8.88 -7.82 -8.78
C VAL A 493 -8.35 -6.52 -8.21
N GLY A 494 -8.16 -6.49 -6.90
CA GLY A 494 -7.70 -5.25 -6.27
C GLY A 494 -6.23 -5.18 -6.14
N ASP A 495 -5.81 -4.08 -5.55
CA ASP A 495 -4.44 -3.65 -5.44
C ASP A 495 -4.32 -2.81 -4.17
N ASP A 496 -3.15 -2.24 -3.98
CA ASP A 496 -2.90 -1.22 -2.98
C ASP A 496 -2.91 0.11 -3.74
N GLU A 497 -4.06 0.78 -3.77
CA GLU A 497 -4.29 1.97 -4.61
C GLU A 497 -3.34 3.11 -4.21
N TYR A 498 -2.93 3.17 -2.94
CA TYR A 498 -1.96 4.14 -2.50
C TYR A 498 -0.58 3.89 -3.11
N ASN A 499 -0.09 2.65 -3.04
CA ASN A 499 1.26 2.33 -3.50
C ASN A 499 1.35 2.02 -5.00
N ASN A 500 0.27 1.57 -5.62
CA ASN A 500 0.21 1.15 -7.03
C ASN A 500 -1.05 1.65 -7.76
N PRO A 501 -1.37 2.96 -7.71
CA PRO A 501 -2.64 3.50 -8.25
C PRO A 501 -2.86 3.21 -9.74
N TRP A 502 -1.79 2.90 -10.49
CA TRP A 502 -1.92 2.56 -11.91
C TRP A 502 -2.56 1.19 -12.16
N LEU A 503 -2.46 0.23 -11.22
CA LEU A 503 -3.07 -1.09 -11.38
C LEU A 503 -4.58 -1.03 -11.35
N ASP A 504 -5.10 -0.01 -10.68
CA ASP A 504 -6.48 0.37 -10.70
C ASP A 504 -6.79 1.26 -11.92
N GLU A 505 -6.31 2.50 -11.90
CA GLU A 505 -6.79 3.54 -12.82
C GLU A 505 -6.38 3.34 -14.27
N ALA A 506 -5.14 2.88 -14.53
CA ALA A 506 -4.70 2.64 -15.90
C ALA A 506 -5.42 1.45 -16.53
N PHE A 507 -5.67 0.41 -15.73
CA PHE A 507 -6.36 -0.80 -16.19
C PHE A 507 -7.83 -0.50 -16.48
N THR A 508 -8.47 0.28 -15.61
CA THR A 508 -9.85 0.73 -15.81
C THR A 508 -9.96 1.65 -17.03
N ASP A 509 -9.09 2.65 -17.20
CA ASP A 509 -9.14 3.56 -18.35
C ASP A 509 -8.84 2.80 -19.67
N TYR A 510 -7.96 1.80 -19.63
CA TYR A 510 -7.75 0.88 -20.76
C TYR A 510 -9.00 0.02 -21.04
N ALA A 511 -9.65 -0.53 -20.01
CA ALA A 511 -10.90 -1.28 -20.16
C ALA A 511 -12.03 -0.41 -20.75
N THR A 512 -12.12 0.85 -20.32
CA THR A 512 -13.04 1.86 -20.86
C THR A 512 -12.80 2.09 -22.34
N ASP A 513 -11.54 2.28 -22.74
CA ASP A 513 -11.18 2.41 -24.15
C ASP A 513 -11.61 1.19 -24.96
N LEU A 514 -11.39 -0.03 -24.46
CA LEU A 514 -11.82 -1.25 -25.13
C LEU A 514 -13.35 -1.34 -25.25
N ALA A 515 -14.10 -1.00 -24.20
CA ALA A 515 -15.56 -1.01 -24.20
C ALA A 515 -16.15 -0.01 -25.21
N LEU A 516 -15.48 1.14 -25.38
CA LEU A 516 -15.86 2.20 -26.33
C LEU A 516 -15.26 2.03 -27.73
N GLY A 517 -14.52 0.94 -27.99
CA GLY A 517 -13.93 0.65 -29.30
C GLY A 517 -12.76 1.56 -29.68
N ARG A 518 -12.09 2.16 -28.71
CA ARG A 518 -10.89 2.99 -28.91
C ARG A 518 -9.64 2.12 -28.99
N THR A 519 -8.72 2.50 -29.87
CA THR A 519 -7.53 1.71 -30.24
C THR A 519 -6.23 2.20 -29.58
N GLY A 520 -6.33 3.25 -28.75
CA GLY A 520 -5.18 3.97 -28.23
C GLY A 520 -4.36 4.70 -29.31
N THR A 521 -4.96 5.01 -30.47
CA THR A 521 -4.26 5.77 -31.52
C THR A 521 -4.04 7.21 -31.06
N GLY A 522 -2.81 7.71 -31.17
CA GLY A 522 -2.45 9.07 -30.77
C GLY A 522 -2.22 9.26 -29.27
N CYS A 523 -2.31 8.18 -28.49
CA CYS A 523 -2.03 8.12 -27.06
C CYS A 523 -0.76 8.88 -26.63
N TRP A 524 0.32 8.78 -27.42
CA TRP A 524 1.60 9.42 -27.07
C TRP A 524 1.83 10.81 -27.67
N ASN A 525 0.86 11.40 -28.38
CA ASN A 525 1.05 12.65 -29.13
C ASN A 525 1.35 13.88 -28.25
N SER A 526 1.08 13.80 -26.95
CA SER A 526 1.23 14.93 -26.01
C SER A 526 1.96 14.54 -24.73
N VAL A 527 2.83 13.51 -24.81
CA VAL A 527 3.62 13.09 -23.65
C VAL A 527 4.78 14.02 -23.41
N SER A 528 4.84 14.47 -22.17
CA SER A 528 5.97 15.17 -21.57
C SER A 528 6.14 14.62 -20.17
N TRP A 529 7.34 14.16 -19.83
CA TRP A 529 7.69 13.78 -18.47
C TRP A 529 8.25 15.01 -17.74
N ALA A 530 7.74 15.31 -16.55
CA ALA A 530 8.12 16.50 -15.78
C ALA A 530 9.52 16.36 -15.14
N SER A 531 9.94 15.13 -14.83
CA SER A 531 11.26 14.84 -14.25
C SER A 531 11.74 13.45 -14.65
N SER A 532 12.96 13.08 -14.25
CA SER A 532 13.47 11.71 -14.34
C SER A 532 12.88 10.76 -13.29
N THR A 533 12.23 11.29 -12.26
CA THR A 533 11.64 10.52 -11.16
C THR A 533 10.16 10.22 -11.35
N GLU A 534 9.49 10.92 -12.28
CA GLU A 534 8.08 10.68 -12.66
C GLU A 534 7.96 9.36 -13.43
N LYS A 535 7.10 8.47 -12.94
CA LYS A 535 6.90 7.08 -13.38
C LYS A 535 5.42 6.74 -13.26
N ILE A 536 4.92 5.83 -14.10
CA ILE A 536 3.52 5.37 -14.01
C ILE A 536 3.26 4.72 -12.65
N THR A 537 4.26 4.04 -12.11
CA THR A 537 4.18 3.27 -10.85
C THR A 537 4.55 4.07 -9.60
N ASN A 538 4.56 5.41 -9.67
CA ASN A 538 4.71 6.21 -8.45
C ASN A 538 3.47 6.07 -7.56
N SER A 539 3.68 6.07 -6.23
CA SER A 539 2.61 6.03 -5.23
C SER A 539 1.90 7.38 -5.08
N MET A 540 0.76 7.38 -4.39
CA MET A 540 0.03 8.60 -4.05
C MET A 540 0.85 9.59 -3.22
N ALA A 541 1.82 9.13 -2.42
CA ALA A 541 2.78 10.03 -1.74
C ALA A 541 3.51 10.97 -2.74
N TYR A 542 3.90 10.44 -3.91
CA TYR A 542 4.52 11.23 -4.96
C TYR A 542 3.49 12.12 -5.64
N TRP A 543 2.29 11.59 -5.92
CA TRP A 543 1.24 12.32 -6.62
C TRP A 543 0.62 13.43 -5.80
N ASP A 544 0.55 13.32 -4.48
CA ASP A 544 0.14 14.43 -3.60
C ASP A 544 1.09 15.62 -3.73
N ALA A 545 2.39 15.35 -3.83
CA ALA A 545 3.40 16.38 -4.08
C ALA A 545 3.39 16.91 -5.53
N HIS A 546 2.74 16.20 -6.46
CA HIS A 546 2.72 16.51 -7.90
C HIS A 546 1.32 16.39 -8.52
N SER A 547 0.29 16.84 -7.80
CA SER A 547 -1.13 16.51 -8.08
C SER A 547 -1.58 16.78 -9.51
N SER A 548 -1.15 17.91 -10.08
CA SER A 548 -1.44 18.30 -11.47
C SER A 548 -0.98 17.31 -12.55
N ARG A 549 -0.12 16.34 -12.20
CA ARG A 549 0.44 15.32 -13.11
C ARG A 549 -0.24 13.96 -13.01
N TYR A 550 -0.92 13.68 -11.89
CA TYR A 550 -1.48 12.36 -11.58
C TYR A 550 -2.37 11.81 -12.71
N SER A 551 -3.44 12.53 -13.06
CA SER A 551 -4.36 12.08 -14.11
C SER A 551 -3.67 11.86 -15.46
N ALA A 552 -2.74 12.75 -15.84
CA ALA A 552 -2.01 12.62 -17.10
C ALA A 552 -1.13 11.38 -17.15
N VAL A 553 -0.44 11.06 -16.05
CA VAL A 553 0.55 9.97 -16.01
C VAL A 553 -0.10 8.63 -15.68
N VAL A 554 -0.86 8.55 -14.58
CA VAL A 554 -1.43 7.30 -14.07
C VAL A 554 -2.51 6.78 -15.02
N TYR A 555 -3.48 7.62 -15.38
CA TYR A 555 -4.57 7.23 -16.30
C TYR A 555 -4.07 7.28 -17.73
N GLY A 556 -3.67 8.49 -18.17
CA GLY A 556 -3.28 8.78 -19.53
C GLY A 556 -2.14 7.88 -20.00
N TYR A 557 -0.93 8.07 -19.46
CA TYR A 557 0.23 7.30 -19.91
C TYR A 557 0.13 5.81 -19.55
N GLY A 558 -0.50 5.49 -18.42
CA GLY A 558 -0.83 4.11 -18.02
C GLY A 558 -1.62 3.35 -19.07
N LYS A 559 -2.80 3.83 -19.49
CA LYS A 559 -3.58 3.15 -20.54
C LYS A 559 -2.83 3.11 -21.87
N CYS A 560 -2.03 4.14 -22.16
CA CYS A 560 -1.22 4.19 -23.39
C CYS A 560 -0.20 3.05 -23.41
N ALA A 561 0.45 2.80 -22.26
CA ALA A 561 1.37 1.68 -22.09
C ALA A 561 0.64 0.34 -22.27
N LEU A 562 -0.56 0.16 -21.73
CA LEU A 562 -1.34 -1.06 -21.94
C LEU A 562 -1.76 -1.27 -23.40
N HIS A 563 -2.09 -0.21 -24.13
CA HIS A 563 -2.31 -0.28 -25.59
C HIS A 563 -1.03 -0.63 -26.35
N ASP A 564 0.15 -0.15 -25.93
CA ASP A 564 1.43 -0.56 -26.53
C ASP A 564 1.77 -2.01 -26.21
N LEU A 565 1.52 -2.46 -24.98
CA LEU A 565 1.68 -3.86 -24.60
C LEU A 565 0.80 -4.75 -25.49
N ARG A 566 -0.47 -4.37 -25.70
CA ARG A 566 -1.36 -5.04 -26.64
C ARG A 566 -0.77 -5.12 -28.06
N ARG A 567 -0.09 -4.07 -28.55
CA ARG A 567 0.55 -4.08 -29.87
C ARG A 567 1.75 -5.02 -29.93
N VAL A 568 2.51 -5.11 -28.85
CA VAL A 568 3.66 -6.02 -28.72
C VAL A 568 3.20 -7.49 -28.65
N LEU A 569 2.16 -7.78 -27.86
CA LEU A 569 1.63 -9.14 -27.67
C LEU A 569 0.73 -9.60 -28.82
N GLY A 570 -0.02 -8.68 -29.41
CA GLY A 570 -1.15 -8.95 -30.29
C GLY A 570 -2.48 -9.08 -29.53
N ASP A 571 -3.59 -8.78 -30.22
CA ASP A 571 -4.93 -8.69 -29.64
C ASP A 571 -5.39 -9.96 -28.90
N THR A 572 -5.16 -11.13 -29.49
CA THR A 572 -5.55 -12.42 -28.89
C THR A 572 -4.80 -12.66 -27.59
N ALA A 573 -3.47 -12.54 -27.61
CA ALA A 573 -2.63 -12.79 -26.45
C ALA A 573 -2.89 -11.79 -25.32
N MET A 574 -3.14 -10.51 -25.62
CA MET A 574 -3.54 -9.52 -24.62
C MET A 574 -4.90 -9.83 -23.99
N THR A 575 -5.86 -10.28 -24.80
CA THR A 575 -7.20 -10.64 -24.31
C THR A 575 -7.13 -11.84 -23.38
N GLU A 576 -6.36 -12.87 -23.76
CA GLU A 576 -6.12 -14.05 -22.93
C GLU A 576 -5.35 -13.68 -21.65
N LEU A 577 -4.29 -12.88 -21.76
CA LEU A 577 -3.52 -12.38 -20.62
C LEU A 577 -4.41 -11.72 -19.57
N LEU A 578 -5.22 -10.72 -19.94
CA LEU A 578 -6.03 -9.99 -18.96
C LEU A 578 -7.12 -10.88 -18.33
N LYS A 579 -7.70 -11.79 -19.10
CA LYS A 579 -8.70 -12.73 -18.59
C LYS A 579 -8.11 -13.74 -17.61
N ASP A 580 -6.96 -14.31 -17.96
CA ASP A 580 -6.25 -15.27 -17.11
C ASP A 580 -5.70 -14.59 -15.87
N TYR A 581 -5.19 -13.35 -16.01
CA TYR A 581 -4.73 -12.54 -14.88
C TYR A 581 -5.88 -12.23 -13.92
N ALA A 582 -7.01 -11.76 -14.44
CA ALA A 582 -8.19 -11.51 -13.59
C ALA A 582 -8.64 -12.79 -12.87
N THR A 583 -8.64 -13.94 -13.57
CA THR A 583 -8.99 -15.24 -12.99
C THR A 583 -8.01 -15.66 -11.88
N ALA A 584 -6.71 -15.45 -12.08
CA ALA A 584 -5.67 -15.81 -11.12
C ALA A 584 -5.69 -14.94 -9.85
N HIS A 585 -6.12 -13.68 -9.98
CA HIS A 585 -6.18 -12.72 -8.88
C HIS A 585 -7.61 -12.45 -8.40
N TRP A 586 -8.57 -13.31 -8.73
CA TRP A 586 -9.99 -13.12 -8.40
C TRP A 586 -10.20 -13.05 -6.88
N TYR A 587 -10.65 -11.90 -6.36
CA TYR A 587 -10.72 -11.52 -4.93
C TYR A 587 -9.38 -11.47 -4.20
N GLY A 588 -8.27 -11.63 -4.93
CA GLY A 588 -6.91 -11.50 -4.44
C GLY A 588 -6.43 -10.05 -4.51
N VAL A 589 -5.12 -9.85 -4.41
CA VAL A 589 -4.49 -8.54 -4.60
C VAL A 589 -3.42 -8.71 -5.68
N SER A 590 -3.49 -7.87 -6.70
CA SER A 590 -2.58 -7.69 -7.81
C SER A 590 -1.38 -6.85 -7.38
N THR A 591 -0.22 -7.12 -7.96
CA THR A 591 0.97 -6.29 -7.81
C THR A 591 1.61 -6.05 -9.17
N THR A 592 2.37 -4.97 -9.28
CA THR A 592 3.06 -4.63 -10.53
C THR A 592 3.99 -5.76 -11.00
N ALA A 593 4.70 -6.39 -10.05
CA ALA A 593 5.58 -7.52 -10.33
C ALA A 593 4.82 -8.75 -10.87
N GLU A 594 3.66 -9.09 -10.30
CA GLU A 594 2.83 -10.21 -10.75
C GLU A 594 2.26 -9.96 -12.15
N PHE A 595 1.79 -8.74 -12.44
CA PHE A 595 1.32 -8.39 -13.77
C PHE A 595 2.44 -8.45 -14.82
N LYS A 596 3.62 -7.92 -14.50
CA LYS A 596 4.79 -7.99 -15.40
C LYS A 596 5.21 -9.43 -15.67
N ALA A 597 5.18 -10.30 -14.67
CA ALA A 597 5.45 -11.72 -14.82
C ALA A 597 4.40 -12.42 -15.71
N ALA A 598 3.11 -12.12 -15.50
CA ALA A 598 2.03 -12.66 -16.34
C ALA A 598 2.15 -12.18 -17.80
N ALA A 599 2.41 -10.90 -18.01
CA ALA A 599 2.63 -10.33 -19.34
C ALA A 599 3.85 -10.95 -20.04
N GLN A 600 4.95 -11.17 -19.30
CA GLN A 600 6.13 -11.85 -19.85
C GLN A 600 5.83 -13.32 -20.19
N ALA A 601 5.01 -14.01 -19.40
CA ALA A 601 4.61 -15.39 -19.70
C ALA A 601 3.74 -15.51 -20.97
N ALA A 602 3.03 -14.43 -21.35
CA ALA A 602 2.20 -14.39 -22.55
C ALA A 602 2.99 -14.23 -23.86
N THR A 603 4.32 -14.03 -23.82
CA THR A 603 5.15 -13.83 -25.03
C THR A 603 6.58 -14.35 -24.87
N SER A 604 7.21 -14.70 -25.99
CA SER A 604 8.67 -14.96 -26.03
C SER A 604 9.50 -13.68 -26.21
N THR A 605 8.87 -12.54 -26.44
CA THR A 605 9.54 -11.23 -26.51
C THR A 605 9.94 -10.79 -25.12
N ASP A 606 11.20 -10.42 -24.92
CA ASP A 606 11.68 -9.86 -23.65
C ASP A 606 11.09 -8.46 -23.42
N LEU A 607 10.27 -8.33 -22.39
CA LEU A 607 9.57 -7.09 -22.03
C LEU A 607 10.39 -6.17 -21.12
N THR A 608 11.64 -6.52 -20.76
CA THR A 608 12.47 -5.70 -19.86
C THR A 608 12.64 -4.26 -20.38
N SER A 609 12.92 -4.12 -21.67
CA SER A 609 13.05 -2.79 -22.30
C SER A 609 11.71 -2.05 -22.39
N PHE A 610 10.61 -2.79 -22.58
CA PHE A 610 9.26 -2.24 -22.62
C PHE A 610 8.91 -1.57 -21.28
N TRP A 611 9.10 -2.25 -20.15
CA TRP A 611 8.81 -1.70 -18.82
C TRP A 611 9.65 -0.47 -18.51
N THR A 612 10.94 -0.52 -18.85
CA THR A 612 11.88 0.60 -18.65
C THR A 612 11.46 1.82 -19.48
N GLN A 613 11.09 1.62 -20.75
CA GLN A 613 10.67 2.71 -21.64
C GLN A 613 9.39 3.40 -21.15
N HIS A 614 8.46 2.64 -20.59
CA HIS A 614 7.19 3.14 -20.06
C HIS A 614 7.27 3.62 -18.61
N ARG A 615 8.45 3.51 -17.97
CA ARG A 615 8.67 3.88 -16.57
C ARG A 615 7.71 3.12 -15.62
N ILE A 616 7.62 1.81 -15.83
CA ILE A 616 6.86 0.88 -14.99
C ILE A 616 7.86 0.03 -14.20
N ASP A 617 8.12 0.45 -12.97
CA ASP A 617 9.03 -0.21 -12.05
C ASP A 617 8.28 -1.20 -11.14
N GLY A 618 9.02 -2.09 -10.48
CA GLY A 618 8.45 -3.16 -9.63
C GLY A 618 8.69 -4.54 -10.20
#